data_AF-A0A7Y0FIV6-F1
#
_entry.id   AF-A0A7Y0FIV6-F1
#
_cell.length_a   1.000
_cell.length_b   1.000
_cell.length_c   1.000
_cell.angle_alpha   90.00
_cell.angle_beta   90.00
_cell.angle_gamma   90.00
#
_symmetry.space_group_name_H-M   'P 1'
#
loop_
_entity.id
_entity.type
_entity.pdbx_description
1 polymer ?
#
loop_
_entity_poly.entity_id
_entity_poly.type
_entity_poly.pdbx_seq_one_letter_code
_entity_poly.pdbx_strand_id
1 'polypeptide(L)'
;MNFIEKFFSKYPQERVIKWFRNICLAEAVSWFFLFSAMIWIRTNPEDIFPIVYISTIGSLHGLFFTLYLFFLPAIRKIFAWDDEDSVFSLISAFFPFATIWIDKKLARFDRE
;
A
#
# COMPACT_ATOMS: atom_id res chain seq x y z
N MET A 1 -6.13 -19.68 -12.08
CA MET A 1 -6.73 -19.52 -10.73
C MET A 1 -5.89 -20.23 -9.69
N ASN A 2 -5.14 -19.53 -8.83
CA ASN A 2 -4.03 -18.62 -9.12
C ASN A 2 -3.05 -18.86 -7.97
N PHE A 3 -1.75 -18.98 -8.24
CA PHE A 3 -0.71 -19.30 -7.25
C PHE A 3 -0.83 -18.50 -5.94
N ILE A 4 -1.24 -17.23 -6.07
CA ILE A 4 -1.55 -16.29 -4.99
C ILE A 4 -2.62 -16.82 -4.03
N GLU A 5 -3.69 -17.41 -4.56
CA GLU A 5 -4.80 -17.94 -3.74
C GLU A 5 -4.36 -19.15 -2.92
N LYS A 6 -3.61 -20.06 -3.54
CA LYS A 6 -3.03 -21.23 -2.86
C LYS A 6 -2.00 -20.83 -1.81
N PHE A 7 -1.36 -19.67 -1.97
CA PHE A 7 -0.44 -19.12 -0.99
C PHE A 7 -1.21 -18.55 0.21
N PHE A 8 -2.21 -17.71 -0.02
CA PHE A 8 -2.99 -17.07 1.04
C PHE A 8 -3.96 -18.01 1.75
N SER A 9 -4.43 -19.08 1.11
CA SER A 9 -5.30 -20.09 1.73
C SER A 9 -4.63 -20.86 2.88
N LYS A 10 -3.30 -20.80 3.00
CA LYS A 10 -2.54 -21.40 4.10
C LYS A 10 -2.63 -20.60 5.40
N TYR A 11 -3.07 -19.34 5.33
CA TYR A 11 -3.10 -18.44 6.46
C TYR A 11 -4.55 -18.08 6.83
N PRO A 12 -4.86 -17.85 8.13
CA PRO A 12 -6.16 -17.33 8.53
C PRO A 12 -6.42 -15.97 7.87
N GLN A 13 -7.65 -15.75 7.40
CA GLN A 13 -8.05 -14.51 6.73
C GLN A 13 -7.76 -13.26 7.57
N GLU A 14 -7.98 -13.34 8.89
CA GLU A 14 -7.66 -12.26 9.84
C GLU A 14 -6.18 -11.83 9.81
N ARG A 15 -5.25 -12.78 9.59
CA ARG A 15 -3.83 -12.44 9.49
C ARG A 15 -3.52 -11.73 8.18
N VAL A 16 -4.10 -12.21 7.07
CA VAL A 16 -3.92 -11.59 5.75
C VAL A 16 -4.47 -10.17 5.75
N ILE A 17 -5.63 -9.97 6.37
CA ILE A 17 -6.20 -8.63 6.59
C ILE A 17 -5.21 -7.80 7.39
N LYS A 18 -4.78 -8.22 8.59
CA LYS A 18 -3.82 -7.47 9.42
C LYS A 18 -2.55 -7.06 8.66
N TRP A 19 -1.98 -7.96 7.84
CA TRP A 19 -0.82 -7.63 7.01
C TRP A 19 -1.15 -6.56 5.98
N PHE A 20 -2.29 -6.67 5.29
CA PHE A 20 -2.74 -5.65 4.35
C PHE A 20 -2.94 -4.29 5.02
N ARG A 21 -3.54 -4.24 6.22
CA ARG A 21 -3.70 -2.99 6.99
C ARG A 21 -2.35 -2.34 7.31
N ASN A 22 -1.38 -3.15 7.73
CA ASN A 22 -0.02 -2.69 8.01
C ASN A 22 0.68 -2.19 6.74
N ILE A 23 0.47 -2.84 5.59
CA ILE A 23 1.00 -2.39 4.30
C ILE A 23 0.39 -1.05 3.89
N CYS A 24 -0.93 -0.88 4.03
CA CYS A 24 -1.60 0.39 3.76
C CYS A 24 -1.05 1.53 4.64
N LEU A 25 -0.87 1.26 5.93
CA LEU A 25 -0.25 2.22 6.84
C LEU A 25 1.22 2.51 6.48
N ALA A 26 2.00 1.49 6.14
CA ALA A 26 3.41 1.64 5.77
C ALA A 26 3.56 2.43 4.45
N GLU A 27 2.69 2.18 3.47
CA GLU A 27 2.65 2.93 2.21
C GLU A 27 2.34 4.41 2.48
N ALA A 28 1.32 4.70 3.29
CA ALA A 28 0.96 6.07 3.65
C ALA A 28 2.05 6.79 4.47
N VAL A 29 2.71 6.08 5.38
CA VAL A 29 3.85 6.61 6.14
C VAL A 29 5.07 6.83 5.23
N SER A 30 5.30 5.94 4.26
CA SER A 30 6.41 6.09 3.31
C SER A 30 6.23 7.32 2.41
N TRP A 31 5.00 7.69 2.07
CA TRP A 31 4.68 8.97 1.42
C TRP A 31 5.13 10.18 2.24
N PHE A 32 4.90 10.17 3.56
CA PHE A 32 5.33 11.26 4.43
C PHE A 32 6.85 11.45 4.39
N PHE A 33 7.61 10.35 4.44
CA PHE A 33 9.06 10.41 4.27
C PHE A 33 9.49 10.78 2.84
N LEU A 34 8.72 10.40 1.82
CA LEU A 34 8.99 10.79 0.43
C LEU A 34 8.87 12.32 0.27
N PHE A 35 7.87 12.93 0.91
CA PHE A 35 7.72 14.38 0.93
C PHE A 35 8.89 15.07 1.64
N SER A 36 9.35 14.56 2.79
CA SER A 36 10.54 15.13 3.45
C SER A 36 11.78 14.99 2.58
N ALA A 37 11.95 13.86 1.88
CA ALA A 37 13.05 13.64 0.95
C ALA A 37 13.01 14.62 -0.24
N MET A 38 11.83 14.87 -0.81
CA MET A 38 11.63 15.83 -1.90
C MET A 38 11.96 17.27 -1.49
N ILE A 39 11.59 17.67 -0.27
CA ILE A 39 11.93 19.00 0.25
C ILE A 39 13.45 19.10 0.45
N TRP A 40 14.07 18.07 1.03
CA TRP A 40 15.49 18.08 1.36
C TRP A 40 16.38 18.11 0.12
N ILE A 41 16.10 17.27 -0.89
CA ILE A 41 16.85 17.28 -2.16
C ILE A 41 16.71 18.63 -2.88
N ARG A 42 15.57 19.31 -2.72
CA ARG A 42 15.36 20.62 -3.32
C ARG A 42 16.16 21.73 -2.62
N THR A 43 16.40 21.60 -1.32
CA THR A 43 17.24 22.56 -0.57
C THR A 43 18.74 22.34 -0.78
N ASN A 44 19.18 21.09 -0.90
CA ASN A 44 20.60 20.73 -1.04
C ASN A 44 20.76 19.64 -2.12
N PRO A 45 20.69 20.00 -3.41
CA PRO A 45 20.65 19.01 -4.50
C PRO A 45 21.97 18.28 -4.75
N GLU A 46 23.10 18.88 -4.40
CA GLU A 46 24.45 18.33 -4.64
C GLU A 46 24.98 17.47 -3.48
N ASP A 47 24.27 17.46 -2.34
CA ASP A 47 24.70 16.69 -1.18
C ASP A 47 24.38 15.20 -1.35
N ILE A 48 25.33 14.36 -0.95
CA ILE A 48 25.18 12.89 -1.02
C ILE A 48 24.05 12.40 -0.10
N PHE A 49 23.85 13.05 1.06
CA PHE A 49 22.85 12.63 2.04
C PHE A 49 21.40 12.71 1.51
N PRO A 50 20.92 13.84 0.95
CA PRO A 50 19.61 13.92 0.31
C PRO A 50 19.42 12.93 -0.84
N ILE A 51 20.45 12.71 -1.67
CA ILE A 51 20.40 11.78 -2.81
C ILE A 51 20.20 10.34 -2.32
N VAL A 52 21.00 9.91 -1.34
CA VAL A 52 20.86 8.57 -0.73
C VAL A 52 19.51 8.44 -0.03
N TYR A 53 19.06 9.49 0.67
CA TYR A 53 17.80 9.49 1.38
C TYR A 53 16.59 9.34 0.43
N ILE A 54 16.49 10.16 -0.62
CA ILE A 54 15.39 10.06 -1.59
C ILE A 54 15.39 8.73 -2.34
N SER A 55 16.57 8.21 -2.71
CA SER A 55 16.69 6.90 -3.36
C SER A 55 16.22 5.76 -2.46
N THR A 56 16.61 5.80 -1.18
CA THR A 56 16.25 4.77 -0.19
C THR A 56 14.75 4.82 0.12
N ILE A 57 14.21 6.00 0.43
CA ILE A 57 12.79 6.16 0.75
C ILE A 57 11.91 5.88 -0.47
N GLY A 58 12.31 6.32 -1.66
CA GLY A 58 11.60 6.02 -2.90
C GLY A 58 11.55 4.52 -3.20
N SER A 59 12.64 3.80 -2.98
CA SER A 59 12.68 2.34 -3.13
C SER A 59 11.79 1.63 -2.10
N LEU A 60 11.80 2.08 -0.84
CA LEU A 60 10.91 1.55 0.21
C LEU A 60 9.44 1.82 -0.11
N HIS A 61 9.11 3.01 -0.60
CA HIS A 61 7.77 3.35 -1.03
C HIS A 61 7.31 2.43 -2.18
N GLY A 62 8.14 2.25 -3.21
CA GLY A 62 7.87 1.33 -4.32
C GLY A 62 7.68 -0.13 -3.87
N LEU A 63 8.42 -0.57 -2.85
CA LEU A 63 8.24 -1.89 -2.22
C LEU A 63 6.85 -2.01 -1.60
N PHE A 64 6.43 -1.05 -0.78
CA PHE A 64 5.11 -1.08 -0.14
C PHE A 64 3.97 -1.00 -1.15
N PHE A 65 4.13 -0.19 -2.20
CA PHE A 65 3.19 -0.13 -3.32
C PHE A 65 3.05 -1.49 -4.03
N THR A 66 4.17 -2.16 -4.31
CA THR A 66 4.17 -3.48 -4.95
C THR A 66 3.52 -4.54 -4.04
N LEU A 67 3.81 -4.51 -2.74
CA LEU A 67 3.16 -5.39 -1.76
C LEU A 67 1.66 -5.14 -1.68
N TYR A 68 1.23 -3.88 -1.71
CA TYR A 68 -0.20 -3.52 -1.74
C TYR A 68 -0.89 -4.17 -2.94
N LEU A 69 -0.34 -4.00 -4.15
CA LEU A 69 -0.87 -4.59 -5.38
C LEU A 69 -0.88 -6.12 -5.34
N PHE A 70 0.13 -6.74 -4.73
CA PHE A 70 0.20 -8.19 -4.58
C PHE A 70 -0.90 -8.75 -3.66
N PHE A 71 -1.23 -8.02 -2.58
CA PHE A 71 -2.29 -8.41 -1.65
C PHE A 71 -3.70 -8.10 -2.17
N LEU A 72 -3.84 -7.15 -3.09
CA LEU A 72 -5.13 -6.67 -3.61
C LEU A 72 -6.06 -7.80 -4.10
N PRO A 73 -5.62 -8.80 -4.90
CA PRO A 73 -6.48 -9.88 -5.35
C PRO A 73 -6.98 -10.79 -4.21
N ALA A 74 -6.17 -10.97 -3.17
CA ALA A 74 -6.54 -11.77 -2.01
C ALA A 74 -7.60 -11.05 -1.17
N ILE A 75 -7.38 -9.75 -0.93
CA ILE A 75 -8.30 -8.88 -0.18
C ILE A 75 -9.63 -8.72 -0.90
N ARG A 76 -9.59 -8.54 -2.24
CA ARG A 76 -10.79 -8.50 -3.08
C ARG A 76 -11.71 -9.69 -2.82
N LYS A 77 -11.15 -10.91 -2.75
CA LYS A 77 -11.92 -12.12 -2.47
C LYS A 77 -12.40 -12.21 -1.02
N ILE A 78 -11.55 -11.86 -0.05
CA ILE A 78 -11.89 -11.93 1.38
C ILE A 78 -13.09 -11.03 1.71
N PHE A 79 -13.09 -9.81 1.18
CA PHE A 79 -14.17 -8.84 1.39
C PHE A 79 -15.24 -8.85 0.30
N ALA A 80 -15.20 -9.82 -0.62
CA ALA A 80 -16.13 -9.93 -1.75
C ALA A 80 -16.37 -8.59 -2.49
N TRP A 81 -15.29 -7.86 -2.78
CA TRP A 81 -15.34 -6.59 -3.52
C TRP A 81 -15.86 -6.79 -4.94
N ASP A 82 -16.71 -5.87 -5.38
CA ASP A 82 -17.14 -5.77 -6.76
C ASP A 82 -16.05 -5.14 -7.64
N ASP A 83 -16.36 -4.95 -8.92
CA ASP A 83 -15.41 -4.37 -9.86
C ASP A 83 -15.14 -2.89 -9.58
N GLU A 84 -16.15 -2.14 -9.12
CA GLU A 84 -16.00 -0.73 -8.76
C GLU A 84 -15.05 -0.58 -7.56
N ASP A 85 -15.28 -1.29 -6.46
CA ASP A 85 -14.43 -1.32 -5.26
C ASP A 85 -12.97 -1.64 -5.61
N SER A 86 -12.77 -2.58 -6.53
CA SER A 86 -11.44 -3.01 -6.96
C SER A 86 -10.73 -1.94 -7.76
N VAL A 87 -11.43 -1.28 -8.67
CA VAL A 87 -10.90 -0.16 -9.46
C VAL A 87 -10.60 1.03 -8.56
N PHE A 88 -11.51 1.38 -7.64
CA PHE A 88 -11.28 2.43 -6.64
C PHE A 88 -10.06 2.12 -5.77
N SER A 89 -9.91 0.87 -5.32
CA SER A 89 -8.76 0.45 -4.53
C SER A 89 -7.45 0.54 -5.33
N LEU A 90 -7.45 0.12 -6.59
CA LEU A 90 -6.29 0.24 -7.47
C LEU A 90 -5.89 1.70 -7.70
N ILE A 91 -6.87 2.56 -8.00
CA ILE A 91 -6.64 3.99 -8.24
C ILE A 91 -6.15 4.67 -6.96
N SER A 92 -6.69 4.31 -5.80
CA SER A 92 -6.28 4.88 -4.52
C SER A 92 -4.80 4.63 -4.20
N ALA A 93 -4.21 3.54 -4.70
CA ALA A 93 -2.79 3.25 -4.48
C ALA A 93 -1.85 4.28 -5.12
N PHE A 94 -2.33 5.09 -6.06
CA PHE A 94 -1.58 6.17 -6.68
C PHE A 94 -1.69 7.50 -5.95
N PHE A 95 -2.68 7.64 -5.05
CA PHE A 95 -2.91 8.87 -4.30
C PHE A 95 -2.33 8.76 -2.90
N PRO A 96 -1.56 9.78 -2.44
CA PRO A 96 -0.98 9.76 -1.10
C PRO A 96 -2.08 9.63 -0.03
N PHE A 97 -1.85 8.75 0.94
CA PHE A 97 -2.74 8.46 2.07
C PHE A 97 -4.10 7.83 1.73
N ALA A 98 -4.44 7.64 0.44
CA ALA A 98 -5.72 7.06 0.06
C ALA A 98 -5.81 5.56 0.40
N THR A 99 -4.68 4.87 0.56
CA THR A 99 -4.60 3.51 1.09
C THR A 99 -5.14 3.37 2.52
N ILE A 100 -5.02 4.41 3.36
CA ILE A 100 -5.64 4.46 4.70
C ILE A 100 -7.16 4.50 4.58
N TRP A 101 -7.68 5.21 3.57
CA TRP A 101 -9.11 5.28 3.32
C TRP A 101 -9.65 3.92 2.85
N ILE A 102 -8.91 3.19 2.00
CA ILE A 102 -9.26 1.80 1.64
C ILE A 102 -9.30 0.89 2.87
N ASP A 103 -8.27 0.93 3.73
CA ASP A 103 -8.26 0.16 4.99
C ASP A 103 -9.49 0.47 5.84
N LYS A 104 -9.84 1.76 5.98
CA LYS A 104 -10.93 2.18 6.85
C LYS A 104 -12.31 1.95 6.28
N LYS A 105 -12.52 2.08 4.96
CA LYS A 105 -13.85 2.10 4.34
C LYS A 105 -14.19 0.79 3.61
N LEU A 106 -13.23 0.17 2.93
CA LEU A 106 -13.48 -0.99 2.06
C LEU A 106 -13.08 -2.32 2.70
N ALA A 107 -12.06 -2.33 3.55
CA ALA A 107 -11.61 -3.53 4.28
C ALA A 107 -12.45 -3.82 5.54
N ARG A 108 -13.78 -3.76 5.42
CA ARG A 108 -14.75 -4.13 6.47
C ARG A 108 -15.78 -5.10 5.93
N PHE A 109 -16.19 -6.05 6.77
CA PHE A 109 -17.20 -7.06 6.44
C PHE A 109 -18.64 -6.54 6.50
N ASP A 110 -18.87 -5.46 7.26
CA ASP A 110 -20.18 -4.85 7.48
C ASP A 110 -20.22 -3.52 6.71
N ARG A 111 -20.69 -3.56 5.45
CA ARG A 111 -20.90 -2.38 4.61
C ARG A 111 -22.40 -2.14 4.49
N GLU A 112 -22.92 -1.43 5.48
CA GLU A 112 -24.22 -0.75 5.42
C GLU A 112 -24.00 0.76 5.24
#